data_AF-A0A357T9C9-F1
#
_entry.id   AF-A0A357T9C9-F1
#
_cell.length_a   1.000
_cell.length_b   1.000
_cell.length_c   1.000
_cell.angle_alpha   90.00
_cell.angle_beta   90.00
_cell.angle_gamma   90.00
#
_symmetry.space_group_name_H-M   'P 1'
#
loop_
_entity.id
_entity.type
_entity.pdbx_description
1 polymer ?
#
loop_
_entity_poly.entity_id
_entity_poly.type
_entity_poly.pdbx_seq_one_letter_code
_entity_poly.pdbx_strand_id
1 'polypeptide(L)'
;SLKKDKLHSRITTLNANEVLIALTIGAVTNPTAQLAVENLAALEGIQAHSTVMLNKDDEQILKKLGMDVTCDPVYPSENLYYV
;
A
#
# COMPACT_ATOMS: atom_id res chain seq x y z
N SER A 1 -3.85 -18.36 -3.45
CA SER A 1 -3.91 -17.33 -2.39
C SER A 1 -5.35 -16.98 -2.05
N LEU A 2 -5.63 -16.45 -0.85
CA LEU A 2 -6.98 -16.11 -0.38
C LEU A 2 -7.79 -15.30 -1.41
N LYS A 3 -7.22 -14.17 -1.88
CA LYS A 3 -7.86 -13.29 -2.87
C LYS A 3 -8.27 -14.01 -4.15
N LYS A 4 -7.40 -14.87 -4.71
CA LYS A 4 -7.66 -15.57 -5.97
C LYS A 4 -8.56 -16.80 -5.79
N ASP A 5 -8.21 -17.70 -4.88
CA ASP A 5 -8.74 -19.06 -4.85
C ASP A 5 -9.99 -19.20 -3.96
N LYS A 6 -10.15 -18.32 -2.98
CA LYS A 6 -11.26 -18.38 -2.01
C LYS A 6 -12.26 -17.23 -2.19
N LEU A 7 -11.76 -16.04 -2.51
CA LEU A 7 -12.58 -14.86 -2.72
C LEU A 7 -12.87 -14.56 -4.20
N HIS A 8 -12.24 -15.31 -5.12
CA HIS A 8 -12.41 -15.14 -6.58
C HIS A 8 -12.26 -13.69 -7.06
N SER A 9 -11.41 -12.92 -6.37
CA SER A 9 -11.14 -11.53 -6.69
C SER A 9 -10.40 -11.43 -8.02
N ARG A 10 -10.84 -10.49 -8.86
CA ARG A 10 -10.13 -10.14 -10.09
C ARG A 10 -8.80 -9.43 -9.79
N ILE A 11 -8.75 -8.66 -8.70
CA ILE A 11 -7.52 -8.04 -8.21
C ILE A 11 -6.87 -8.95 -7.17
N THR A 12 -5.67 -9.40 -7.50
CA THR A 12 -4.86 -10.28 -6.64
C THR A 12 -3.67 -9.57 -6.00
N THR A 13 -3.36 -8.35 -6.43
CA THR A 13 -2.38 -7.47 -5.80
C THR A 13 -2.82 -7.09 -4.39
N LEU A 14 -1.83 -6.86 -3.52
CA LEU A 14 -2.06 -6.36 -2.17
C LEU A 14 -2.07 -4.84 -2.20
N ASN A 15 -3.01 -4.23 -1.49
CA ASN A 15 -3.00 -2.79 -1.24
C ASN A 15 -2.04 -2.45 -0.09
N ALA A 16 -1.78 -1.16 0.14
CA ALA A 16 -0.83 -0.72 1.16
C ALA A 16 -1.17 -1.27 2.56
N ASN A 17 -2.45 -1.39 2.90
CA ASN A 17 -2.87 -1.89 4.21
C ASN A 17 -2.52 -3.37 4.39
N GLU A 18 -2.84 -4.18 3.38
CA GLU A 18 -2.54 -5.61 3.39
C GLU A 18 -1.04 -5.87 3.43
N VAL A 19 -0.25 -5.04 2.75
CA VAL A 19 1.22 -5.10 2.81
C VAL A 19 1.71 -4.78 4.23
N LEU A 20 1.21 -3.71 4.87
CA LEU A 20 1.60 -3.35 6.24
C LEU A 20 1.21 -4.42 7.27
N ILE A 21 0.03 -5.03 7.12
CA ILE A 21 -0.42 -6.16 7.96
C ILE A 21 0.52 -7.36 7.76
N ALA A 22 0.80 -7.74 6.51
CA ALA A 22 1.69 -8.85 6.20
C ALA A 22 3.12 -8.60 6.73
N LEU A 23 3.61 -7.35 6.61
CA LEU A 23 4.89 -6.94 7.14
C LEU A 23 4.95 -7.09 8.66
N THR A 24 3.90 -6.64 9.37
CA THR A 24 3.80 -6.74 10.83
C THR A 24 3.76 -8.20 11.30
N ILE A 25 3.01 -9.07 10.59
CA ILE A 25 2.98 -10.51 10.91
C ILE A 25 4.35 -11.14 10.66
N GLY A 26 5.00 -10.80 9.55
CA GLY A 26 6.32 -11.31 9.19
C GLY A 26 7.44 -10.86 10.13
N ALA A 27 7.30 -9.70 10.76
CA ALA A 27 8.27 -9.16 11.72
C ALA A 27 8.53 -10.11 12.92
N VAL A 28 7.55 -10.94 13.29
CA VAL A 28 7.68 -11.92 14.38
C VAL A 28 8.72 -13.01 14.06
N THR A 29 8.94 -13.32 12.78
CA THR A 29 9.80 -14.44 12.35
C THR A 29 10.94 -14.01 11.42
N ASN A 30 10.94 -12.76 10.97
CA ASN A 30 11.94 -12.22 10.05
C ASN A 30 12.57 -10.93 10.61
N PRO A 31 13.85 -10.95 11.01
CA PRO A 31 14.52 -9.76 11.58
C PRO A 31 14.60 -8.58 10.61
N THR A 32 14.67 -8.83 9.30
CA THR A 32 14.64 -7.76 8.28
C THR A 32 13.27 -7.10 8.21
N ALA A 33 12.18 -7.87 8.37
CA ALA A 33 10.83 -7.31 8.42
C ALA A 33 10.62 -6.48 9.71
N GLN A 34 11.15 -6.94 10.85
CA GLN A 34 11.14 -6.17 12.10
C GLN A 34 11.86 -4.83 11.93
N LEU A 35 13.06 -4.83 11.35
CA LEU A 35 13.78 -3.60 11.04
C LEU A 35 12.98 -2.66 10.13
N ALA A 36 12.28 -3.19 9.12
CA ALA A 36 11.44 -2.37 8.24
C ALA A 36 10.26 -1.73 9.00
N VAL A 37 9.60 -2.46 9.91
CA VAL A 37 8.52 -1.92 10.75
C VAL A 37 9.03 -0.80 11.64
N GLU A 38 10.19 -0.98 12.28
CA GLU A 38 10.81 0.03 13.15
C GLU A 38 11.20 1.31 12.38
N ASN A 39 11.55 1.19 11.10
CA ASN A 39 11.90 2.32 10.26
C ASN A 39 10.69 3.03 9.61
N LEU A 40 9.45 2.57 9.83
CA LEU A 40 8.26 3.24 9.26
C LEU A 40 8.13 4.70 9.71
N ALA A 41 8.59 5.04 10.92
CA ALA A 41 8.58 6.41 11.42
C ALA A 41 9.47 7.36 10.59
N ALA A 42 10.48 6.82 9.90
CA ALA A 42 11.34 7.61 9.02
C ALA A 42 10.63 8.08 7.73
N LEU A 43 9.39 7.61 7.48
CA LEU A 43 8.56 8.06 6.36
C LEU A 43 7.82 9.37 6.66
N GLU A 44 7.85 9.85 7.90
CA GLU A 44 7.22 11.12 8.24
C GLU A 44 7.92 12.30 7.55
N GLY A 45 7.14 13.12 6.83
CA GLY A 45 7.61 14.29 6.12
C GLY A 45 8.31 14.01 4.78
N ILE A 46 8.38 12.74 4.33
CA ILE A 46 8.95 12.44 3.02
C ILE A 46 7.96 12.75 1.90
N GLN A 47 8.47 13.02 0.71
CA GLN A 47 7.65 13.18 -0.49
C GLN A 47 7.63 11.91 -1.33
N ALA A 48 6.45 11.55 -1.83
CA ALA A 48 6.25 10.45 -2.76
C ALA A 48 5.42 10.91 -3.97
N HIS A 49 5.73 10.33 -5.12
CA HIS A 49 5.02 10.61 -6.37
C HIS A 49 4.59 9.31 -7.04
N SER A 50 3.34 9.28 -7.49
CA SER A 50 2.77 8.18 -8.28
C SER A 50 2.49 8.64 -9.70
N THR A 51 2.90 7.83 -10.68
CA THR A 51 2.63 8.10 -12.11
C THR A 51 1.15 7.90 -12.50
N VAL A 52 0.32 7.46 -11.55
CA VAL A 52 -1.13 7.29 -11.69
C VAL A 52 -1.84 7.77 -10.43
N MET A 53 -3.11 8.15 -10.56
CA MET A 53 -3.99 8.48 -9.44
C MET A 53 -4.12 7.28 -8.50
N LEU A 54 -3.80 7.52 -7.24
CA LEU A 54 -3.96 6.53 -6.19
C LEU A 54 -5.45 6.34 -5.87
N ASN A 55 -5.80 5.12 -5.48
CA ASN A 55 -7.10 4.92 -4.85
C ASN A 55 -7.10 5.59 -3.47
N LYS A 56 -8.31 5.87 -2.97
CA LYS A 56 -8.51 6.61 -1.71
C LYS A 56 -7.94 5.89 -0.49
N ASP A 57 -7.93 4.56 -0.50
CA ASP A 57 -7.47 3.76 0.64
C ASP A 57 -5.94 3.82 0.76
N ASP A 58 -5.22 3.60 -0.34
CA ASP A 58 -3.76 3.70 -0.40
C ASP A 58 -3.30 5.12 -0.08
N GLU A 59 -3.95 6.14 -0.63
CA GLU A 59 -3.65 7.55 -0.32
C GLU A 59 -3.78 7.84 1.18
N GLN A 60 -4.85 7.36 1.82
CA GLN A 60 -5.05 7.55 3.27
C GLN A 60 -3.98 6.84 4.09
N ILE A 61 -3.53 5.66 3.67
CA ILE A 61 -2.52 4.90 4.40
C ILE A 61 -1.17 5.59 4.31
N LEU A 62 -0.77 6.03 3.11
CA LEU A 62 0.47 6.76 2.91
C LEU A 62 0.47 8.08 3.70
N LYS A 63 -0.66 8.81 3.72
CA LYS A 63 -0.82 10.00 4.56
C LYS A 63 -0.73 9.69 6.05
N LYS A 64 -1.28 8.56 6.52
CA LYS A 64 -1.17 8.11 7.92
C LYS A 64 0.27 7.72 8.29
N LEU A 65 1.08 7.30 7.31
CA LEU A 65 2.53 7.11 7.48
C LEU A 65 3.31 8.44 7.49
N GLY A 66 2.63 9.58 7.39
CA GLY A 66 3.24 10.91 7.41
C GLY A 66 3.83 11.35 6.07
N MET A 67 3.53 10.65 4.98
CA MET A 67 4.06 10.96 3.65
C MET A 67 3.23 12.07 2.98
N ASP A 68 3.92 12.97 2.28
CA ASP A 68 3.33 13.94 1.36
C ASP A 68 3.29 13.34 -0.05
N VAL A 69 2.10 13.01 -0.53
CA VAL A 69 1.91 12.21 -1.74
C VAL A 69 1.27 13.02 -2.86
N THR A 70 1.91 12.98 -4.03
CA THR A 70 1.39 13.56 -5.28
C THR A 70 1.13 12.48 -6.32
N CYS A 71 0.27 12.76 -7.28
CA CYS A 71 0.05 11.86 -8.42
C CYS A 71 -0.22 12.61 -9.72
N ASP A 72 0.15 11.98 -10.83
CA ASP A 72 -0.27 12.43 -12.15
C ASP A 72 -1.78 12.20 -12.33
N PRO A 73 -2.49 13.05 -13.10
CA PRO A 73 -3.93 12.95 -13.34
C PRO A 73 -4.28 11.83 -14.35
N VAL A 74 -3.73 10.64 -14.15
CA VAL A 74 -3.89 9.45 -15.00
C VAL A 74 -4.57 8.34 -14.20
N TYR A 75 -5.67 7.79 -14.69
CA TYR A 75 -6.32 6.67 -14.01
C TYR A 75 -5.48 5.38 -14.13
N PRO A 76 -5.40 4.56 -13.07
CA PRO A 76 -4.62 3.32 -13.09
C PRO A 76 -5.21 2.23 -13.99
N SER A 77 -6.46 2.36 -14.45
CA SER A 77 -7.08 1.46 -15.42
C SER A 77 -8.07 2.20 -16.33
N GLU A 78 -8.34 1.64 -17.52
CA GLU A 78 -9.34 2.18 -18.47
C GLU A 78 -10.79 2.05 -17.97
N ASN A 79 -11.03 1.25 -16.92
CA ASN A 79 -12.33 1.15 -16.29
C ASN A 79 -12.50 2.27 -15.27
N LEU A 80 -13.43 3.19 -15.57
CA LEU A 80 -13.84 4.34 -14.76
C LEU A 80 -14.46 3.97 -13.38
N TYR A 81 -14.56 2.69 -13.07
CA TYR A 81 -15.03 2.21 -11.78
C TYR A 81 -13.82 1.96 -10.90
N TYR A 82 -13.74 2.73 -9.81
CA TYR A 82 -12.92 2.41 -8.65
C TYR A 82 -13.01 0.91 -8.37
N VAL A 83 -11.86 0.25 -8.30
CA VAL A 83 -11.76 -1.13 -7.82
C VAL A 83 -11.44 -1.12 -6.34
#